data_AF-X8AG87-F1
#
_entry.id   AF-X8AG87-F1
#
_cell.length_a   1.000
_cell.length_b   1.000
_cell.length_c   1.000
_cell.angle_alpha   90.00
_cell.angle_beta   90.00
_cell.angle_gamma   90.00
#
_symmetry.space_group_name_H-M   'P 1'
#
loop_
_entity.id
_entity.type
_entity.pdbx_description
1 polymer ?
#
loop_
_entity_poly.entity_id
_entity_poly.type
_entity_poly.pdbx_seq_one_letter_code
_entity_poly.pdbx_strand_id
1 'polypeptide(L)' 'MRIAGHISELIGNTPLVRLNSVVPAGAATVVAKVEYLNPGAVPRTGSRSK' A
#
# COMPACT_ATOMS: atom_id res chain seq x y z
N MET A 1 -20.44 6.83 -6.42
CA MET A 1 -19.38 7.24 -5.45
C MET A 1 -20.02 7.45 -4.10
N ARG A 2 -19.39 7.00 -3.00
CA ARG A 2 -19.80 7.34 -1.63
C ARG A 2 -18.85 8.39 -1.08
N ILE A 3 -19.39 9.35 -0.33
CA ILE A 3 -18.61 10.37 0.40
C ILE A 3 -18.52 9.88 1.86
N ALA A 4 -17.31 9.74 2.39
CA ALA A 4 -17.08 9.32 3.77
C ALA A 4 -17.33 10.47 4.76
N GLY A 5 -17.88 10.15 5.94
CA GLY A 5 -18.12 11.13 7.00
C GLY A 5 -16.85 11.45 7.81
N HIS A 6 -15.95 10.47 7.92
CA HIS A 6 -14.70 10.59 8.66
C HIS A 6 -13.53 9.92 7.93
N ILE A 7 -12.30 10.41 8.16
CA ILE A 7 -11.08 9.89 7.53
C ILE A 7 -10.76 8.44 7.93
N SER A 8 -11.17 8.01 9.13
CA SER A 8 -10.98 6.63 9.59
C SER A 8 -11.77 5.61 8.76
N GLU A 9 -12.87 6.02 8.12
CA GLU A 9 -13.65 5.17 7.21
C GLU A 9 -12.89 4.84 5.91
N LEU A 10 -11.80 5.56 5.62
CA LEU A 10 -10.94 5.34 4.45
C LEU A 10 -9.74 4.44 4.76
N ILE A 11 -9.60 3.94 6.00
CA ILE A 11 -8.55 2.98 6.35
C ILE A 11 -8.89 1.61 5.75
N GLY A 12 -7.88 0.94 5.19
CA GLY A 12 -8.00 -0.35 4.55
C GLY A 12 -8.46 -0.23 3.09
N ASN A 13 -9.00 -1.33 2.55
CA ASN A 13 -9.44 -1.45 1.14
C ASN A 13 -8.40 -1.01 0.09
N THR A 14 -7.12 -0.95 0.48
CA THR A 14 -5.99 -0.72 -0.42
C THR A 14 -5.88 -1.86 -1.43
N PRO A 15 -5.48 -1.59 -2.67
CA PRO A 15 -5.45 -2.60 -3.71
C PRO A 15 -4.35 -3.65 -3.47
N LEU A 16 -4.60 -4.86 -3.99
CA LEU A 16 -3.54 -5.81 -4.31
C LEU A 16 -3.14 -5.59 -5.77
N VAL A 17 -1.86 -5.34 -6.01
CA VAL A 17 -1.32 -5.09 -7.35
C VAL A 17 -0.38 -6.23 -7.74
N ARG A 18 -0.62 -6.87 -8.89
CA ARG A 18 0.26 -7.90 -9.43
C ARG A 18 1.59 -7.29 -9.88
N LEU A 19 2.70 -7.90 -9.47
CA LEU A 19 4.03 -7.48 -9.90
C LEU A 19 4.38 -8.17 -11.23
N ASN A 20 4.29 -7.43 -12.34
CA ASN A 20 4.51 -8.00 -13.68
C ASN A 20 5.97 -7.92 -14.15
N SER A 21 6.70 -6.85 -13.80
CA SER A 21 7.99 -6.53 -14.40
C SER A 21 9.21 -7.11 -13.67
N VAL A 22 9.04 -7.48 -12.40
CA VAL A 22 10.16 -7.89 -11.51
C VAL A 22 10.10 -9.36 -11.11
N VAL A 23 9.03 -10.06 -11.48
CA VAL A 23 8.82 -11.46 -11.14
C VAL A 23 9.24 -12.33 -12.34
N PRO A 24 10.21 -13.24 -12.18
CA PRO A 24 10.64 -14.12 -13.27
C PRO A 24 9.52 -15.05 -13.76
N ALA A 25 9.60 -15.48 -15.03
CA ALA A 25 8.71 -16.48 -15.58
C ALA A 25 8.82 -17.80 -14.80
N GLY A 26 7.68 -18.46 -14.57
CA GLY A 26 7.60 -19.71 -13.81
C GLY A 26 7.63 -19.55 -12.29
N ALA A 27 7.82 -18.34 -11.76
CA ALA A 27 7.67 -18.06 -10.34
C ALA A 27 6.19 -18.07 -9.91
N ALA A 28 5.96 -18.10 -8.60
CA ALA A 28 4.62 -17.94 -8.03
C ALA A 28 4.03 -16.56 -8.34
N THR A 29 2.70 -16.43 -8.23
CA THR A 29 2.05 -15.12 -8.29
C THR A 29 2.49 -14.27 -7.10
N VAL A 30 3.13 -13.13 -7.38
CA VAL A 30 3.49 -12.13 -6.37
C VAL A 30 2.60 -10.91 -6.53
N VAL A 31 2.03 -10.45 -5.41
CA VAL A 31 1.19 -9.26 -5.33
C VAL A 31 1.68 -8.33 -4.23
N ALA A 32 1.62 -7.03 -4.46
CA ALA A 32 1.91 -6.01 -3.46
C ALA A 32 0.60 -5.46 -2.89
N LYS A 33 0.50 -5.43 -1.56
CA LYS A 33 -0.57 -4.74 -0.83
C LYS A 33 -0.14 -3.28 -0.63
N VAL A 34 -0.84 -2.36 -1.28
CA VAL A 34 -0.39 -0.96 -1.42
C VAL A 34 -0.81 -0.10 -0.21
N GLU A 35 -0.28 -0.43 0.97
CA GLU A 35 -0.70 0.18 2.25
C GLU A 35 -0.38 1.67 2.39
N TYR A 36 0.52 2.23 1.57
CA TYR A 36 0.80 3.67 1.60
C TYR A 36 -0.38 4.52 1.13
N LEU A 37 -1.40 3.90 0.52
CA LEU A 37 -2.65 4.57 0.13
C LEU A 37 -3.62 4.73 1.31
N ASN A 38 -3.33 4.15 2.48
CA ASN A 38 -4.09 4.47 3.69
C ASN A 38 -3.89 5.95 4.08
N PRO A 39 -4.92 6.60 4.63
CA PRO A 39 -4.77 7.95 5.18
C PRO A 39 -3.69 8.00 6.27
N GLY A 40 -2.84 9.03 6.24
CA GLY A 40 -1.79 9.25 7.24
C GLY A 40 -0.52 8.41 7.03
N ALA A 41 -0.45 7.59 5.97
CA ALA A 41 0.79 6.93 5.60
C ALA A 41 1.83 7.97 5.15
N VAL A 42 2.88 8.13 5.96
CA VAL A 42 4.05 8.94 5.63
C VAL A 42 5.29 8.05 5.69
N PRO A 43 6.22 8.14 4.72
CA PRO A 43 7.50 7.48 4.84
C PRO A 43 8.22 8.00 6.08
N ARG A 44 8.53 7.12 7.04
CA ARG A 44 9.43 7.49 8.13
C ARG A 44 10.85 7.52 7.59
N THR A 45 11.31 8.69 7.15
CA THR A 45 12.72 8.93 6.88
C THR A 45 13.46 8.97 8.21
N GLY A 46 14.11 7.87 8.57
CA GLY A 46 14.90 7.79 9.79
C GLY A 46 16.25 8.49 9.63
N SER A 47 16.35 9.76 10.03
CA SER A 47 17.58 10.27 10.63
C SER A 47 17.46 10.08 12.15
N ARG A 48 17.38 8.82 12.61
CA ARG A 48 17.63 8.55 14.03
C ARG A 48 19.15 8.51 14.19
N SER A 49 19.75 9.68 14.41
CA SER A 49 21.00 9.73 15.14
C SER A 49 20.71 9.17 16.53
N LYS A 50 21.33 8.03 16.85
CA LYS A 50 21.52 7.65 18.24
C LYS A 50 22.45 8.65 18.91
#